data_AF-A0A929DCK4-F1
#
_entry.id   AF-A0A929DCK4-F1
#
_cell.length_a   1.000
_cell.length_b   1.000
_cell.length_c   1.000
_cell.angle_alpha   90.00
_cell.angle_beta   90.00
_cell.angle_gamma   90.00
#
_symmetry.space_group_name_H-M   'P 1'
#
loop_
_entity.id
_entity.type
_entity.pdbx_description
1 polymer ?
#
loop_
_entity_poly.entity_id
_entity_poly.type
_entity_poly.pdbx_seq_one_letter_code
_entity_poly.pdbx_strand_id
1 'polypeptide(L)' 'MRTNRDRQRARKQARKRKLRYLRERLAATDIRAERERLIAKIRRVSRTAPVPEE' A
#
# COMPACT_ATOMS: atom_id res chain seq x y z
N MET A 1 -20.48 -7.63 -19.80
CA MET A 1 -19.00 -7.55 -19.81
C MET A 1 -18.54 -6.40 -18.91
N ARG A 2 -17.46 -6.55 -18.12
CA ARG A 2 -16.92 -5.43 -17.33
C ARG A 2 -16.24 -4.40 -18.24
N THR A 3 -16.63 -3.14 -18.12
CA THR A 3 -16.06 -2.04 -18.91
C THR A 3 -14.64 -1.68 -18.44
N ASN A 4 -13.90 -0.94 -19.26
CA ASN A 4 -12.59 -0.41 -18.84
C ASN A 4 -12.69 0.48 -17.59
N ARG A 5 -13.80 1.22 -17.43
CA ARG A 5 -14.08 2.02 -16.24
C ARG A 5 -14.22 1.16 -14.98
N ASP A 6 -14.90 0.01 -15.07
CA ASP A 6 -15.06 -0.91 -13.94
C ASP A 6 -13.73 -1.56 -13.53
N ARG A 7 -12.91 -1.95 -14.52
CA ARG A 7 -11.57 -2.49 -14.27
C ARG A 7 -10.66 -1.47 -13.59
N GLN A 8 -10.71 -0.21 -14.00
CA GLN A 8 -9.95 0.87 -13.37
C GLN A 8 -10.43 1.13 -11.93
N ARG A 9 -11.75 1.17 -11.70
CA ARG A 9 -12.32 1.29 -10.34
C ARG A 9 -11.86 0.15 -9.43
N ALA A 10 -11.93 -1.10 -9.92
CA ALA A 10 -11.48 -2.26 -9.17
C ALA A 10 -9.98 -2.18 -8.81
N ARG A 11 -9.12 -1.79 -9.77
CA ARG A 11 -7.69 -1.59 -9.53
C ARG A 11 -7.43 -0.49 -8.49
N LYS A 12 -8.16 0.63 -8.55
CA LYS A 12 -8.06 1.73 -7.57
C LYS A 12 -8.46 1.26 -6.17
N GLN A 13 -9.56 0.51 -6.05
CA GLN A 13 -10.00 -0.05 -4.77
C GLN A 13 -9.01 -1.07 -4.22
N ALA A 14 -8.52 -1.98 -5.05
CA ALA A 14 -7.50 -2.97 -4.66
C ALA A 14 -6.22 -2.29 -4.17
N ARG A 15 -5.74 -1.26 -4.88
CA ARG A 15 -4.59 -0.46 -4.46
C ARG A 15 -4.82 0.20 -3.09
N LYS A 16 -5.99 0.82 -2.87
CA LYS A 16 -6.35 1.42 -1.57
C LYS A 16 -6.36 0.39 -0.44
N ARG A 17 -6.99 -0.78 -0.65
CA ARG A 17 -7.02 -1.87 0.33
C ARG A 17 -5.62 -2.37 0.67
N LYS A 18 -4.77 -2.55 -0.35
CA LYS A 18 -3.38 -2.98 -0.17
C LYS A 18 -2.58 -1.97 0.64
N LEU A 19 -2.70 -0.68 0.34
CA LEU A 19 -1.99 0.37 1.08
C LEU A 19 -2.44 0.44 2.54
N ARG A 20 -3.74 0.30 2.81
CA ARG A 20 -4.25 0.25 4.18
C ARG A 20 -3.65 -0.92 4.97
N TYR A 21 -3.70 -2.12 4.42
CA TYR A 21 -3.10 -3.31 5.04
C TYR A 21 -1.60 -3.16 5.33
N LEU A 22 -0.84 -2.58 4.39
CA LEU A 22 0.59 -2.37 4.60
C LEU A 22 0.88 -1.34 5.69
N ARG A 23 0.04 -0.30 5.83
CA ARG A 23 0.16 0.70 6.90
C ARG A 23 -0.20 0.13 8.26
N GLU A 24 -1.26 -0.67 8.34
CA GLU A 24 -1.63 -1.38 9.58
C GLU A 24 -0.49 -2.29 10.04
N ARG A 25 0.13 -3.04 9.12
CA ARG A 25 1.32 -3.83 9.42
C ARG A 25 2.52 -2.98 9.84
N LEU A 26 2.76 -1.86 9.17
CA LEU A 26 3.86 -0.96 9.50
C LEU A 26 3.73 -0.40 10.92
N ALA A 27 2.49 -0.12 11.36
CA ALA A 27 2.20 0.37 12.70
C ALA A 27 2.31 -0.72 13.78
N ALA A 28 2.16 -1.99 13.42
CA ALA A 28 2.22 -3.12 14.35
C ALA A 28 3.60 -3.81 14.41
N THR A 29 4.53 -3.45 13.52
CA THR A 29 5.87 -4.03 13.44
C THR A 29 6.86 -3.16 14.22
N ASP A 30 7.53 -3.76 15.21
CA ASP A 30 8.65 -3.14 15.94
C ASP A 30 10.02 -3.51 15.35
N ILE A 31 10.05 -4.45 14.40
CA ILE A 31 11.28 -4.90 13.75
C ILE A 31 11.67 -3.92 12.65
N ARG A 32 12.76 -3.18 12.86
CA ARG A 32 13.29 -2.20 11.90
C ARG A 32 13.45 -2.75 10.47
N ALA A 33 14.02 -3.95 10.33
CA ALA A 33 14.22 -4.57 9.01
C ALA A 33 12.90 -4.90 8.28
N GLU A 34 11.85 -5.30 9.02
CA GLU A 34 10.53 -5.53 8.43
C GLU A 34 9.84 -4.19 8.10
N ARG A 35 10.01 -3.19 8.96
CA ARG A 35 9.53 -1.83 8.75
C ARG A 35 10.07 -1.25 7.43
N GLU A 36 11.37 -1.30 7.19
CA GLU A 36 12.00 -0.86 5.94
C GLU A 36 11.44 -1.58 4.70
N ARG A 37 11.23 -2.90 4.79
CA ARG A 37 10.62 -3.69 3.70
C ARG A 37 9.17 -3.26 3.43
N LEU A 38 8.39 -2.99 4.46
CA LEU A 38 7.00 -2.52 4.35
C LEU A 38 6.95 -1.13 3.71
N ILE A 39 7.83 -0.21 4.11
CA ILE A 39 7.98 1.13 3.53
C ILE A 39 8.30 1.03 2.03
N ALA A 40 9.29 0.22 1.65
CA ALA A 40 9.65 -0.01 0.25
C ALA A 40 8.47 -0.58 -0.55
N LYS A 41 7.71 -1.51 0.04
CA LYS A 41 6.51 -2.09 -0.59
C LYS A 41 5.40 -1.07 -0.78
N ILE A 42 5.18 -0.17 0.19
CA ILE A 42 4.22 0.93 0.08
C ILE A 42 4.63 1.86 -1.08
N ARG A 43 5.91 2.25 -1.16
CA ARG A 43 6.44 3.09 -2.26
C ARG A 43 6.30 2.43 -3.64
N ARG A 44 6.51 1.11 -3.72
CA ARG A 44 6.30 0.35 -4.97
C ARG A 44 4.83 0.33 -5.41
N VAL A 45 3.91 0.22 -4.45
CA VAL A 45 2.46 0.25 -4.72
C VAL A 45 2.00 1.67 -5.09
N SER A 46 2.57 2.70 -4.47
CA SER A 46 2.28 4.10 -4.74
C SER A 46 3.49 4.97 -4.42
N ARG A 47 4.17 5.48 -5.45
CA ARG A 47 5.39 6.29 -5.30
C ARG A 47 5.17 7.56 -4.47
N THR A 48 3.95 8.10 -4.50
CA THR A 48 3.56 9.32 -3.78
C THR A 48 2.86 9.05 -2.45
N ALA A 49 2.84 7.80 -1.97
CA ALA A 49 2.21 7.52 -0.68
C ALA A 49 3.04 8.17 0.44
N PRO A 50 2.42 8.96 1.33
CA PRO A 50 3.08 9.37 2.55
C PRO A 50 3.33 8.11 3.38
N VAL A 51 4.59 7.92 3.75
CA VAL A 51 5.06 6.87 4.64
C VAL A 51 5.74 7.58 5.80
N PRO A 52 5.35 7.33 7.06
CA PRO A 52 6.10 7.86 8.20
C PRO A 52 7.48 7.22 8.15
N GLU A 53 8.53 8.03 7.99
CA GLU A 53 9.90 7.49 8.01
C GLU A 53 10.31 7.17 9.43
N GLU A 54 10.00 8.01 10.41
CA GLU A 54 10.13 7.74 11.85
C GLU A 54 9.11 8.60 12.59
#